data_AF-A0A925WHB6-F1
#
_entry.id   AF-A0A925WHB6-F1
#
_cell.length_a   1.000
_cell.length_b   1.000
_cell.length_c   1.000
_cell.angle_alpha   90.00
_cell.angle_beta   90.00
_cell.angle_gamma   90.00
#
_symmetry.space_group_name_H-M   'P 1'
#
loop_
_entity.id
_entity.type
_entity.pdbx_description
1 polymer ?
#
loop_
_entity_poly.entity_id
_entity_poly.type
_entity_poly.pdbx_seq_one_letter_code
_entity_poly.pdbx_strand_id
1 'polypeptide(L)' 'MPAHNIVFLFDVDNTLLDNDRVTADLKRHLEREVGPERAQHYWALFEQLRTELG' A
#
# COMPACT_ATOMS: atom_id res chain seq x y z
N MET A 1 -14.04 16.81 -38.75
CA MET A 1 -13.18 16.62 -37.56
C MET A 1 -13.12 15.12 -37.30
N PRO A 2 -11.94 14.46 -37.29
CA PRO A 2 -11.90 13.04 -36.97
C PRO A 2 -12.26 12.87 -35.49
N ALA A 3 -13.26 12.02 -35.22
CA ALA A 3 -13.62 11.64 -33.87
C ALA A 3 -12.45 10.88 -33.25
N HIS A 4 -11.91 11.39 -32.13
CA HIS A 4 -10.84 10.69 -31.42
C HIS A 4 -11.46 9.53 -30.64
N ASN A 5 -10.91 8.33 -30.79
CA ASN A 5 -11.33 7.18 -30.00
C ASN A 5 -10.86 7.36 -28.55
N ILE A 6 -11.82 7.40 -27.63
CA ILE A 6 -11.55 7.45 -26.19
C ILE A 6 -11.20 6.05 -25.72
N VAL A 7 -10.05 5.89 -25.06
CA VAL A 7 -9.60 4.63 -24.46
C VAL A 7 -9.65 4.77 -22.94
N PHE A 8 -10.26 3.79 -22.27
CA PHE A 8 -10.26 3.67 -20.82
C PHE A 8 -9.33 2.54 -20.41
N LEU A 9 -8.39 2.83 -19.51
CA LEU A 9 -7.51 1.86 -18.88
C LEU A 9 -7.94 1.73 -17.43
N PHE A 10 -8.23 0.51 -17.00
CA PHE A 10 -8.47 0.19 -15.61
C PHE A 10 -7.16 -0.23 -14.97
N ASP A 11 -6.78 0.48 -13.92
CA ASP A 11 -5.76 0.00 -13.01
C ASP A 11 -6.36 -1.13 -12.17
N VAL A 12 -5.65 -2.25 -12.10
CA VAL A 12 -6.08 -3.47 -11.39
C VAL A 12 -5.19 -3.71 -10.16
N ASP A 13 -4.34 -2.74 -9.80
CA ASP A 13 -3.49 -2.86 -8.62
C ASP A 13 -4.35 -3.01 -7.36
N ASN A 14 -3.84 -3.75 -6.38
CA ASN A 14 -4.46 -3.98 -5.07
C ASN A 14 -5.77 -4.80 -5.05
N THR A 15 -6.09 -5.56 -6.09
CA THR A 15 -7.35 -6.33 -6.16
C THR A 15 -7.23 -7.85 -6.02
N LEU A 16 -6.02 -8.40 -6.16
CA LEU A 16 -5.79 -9.87 -6.07
C LEU A 16 -5.64 -10.37 -4.63
N LEU A 17 -5.32 -9.48 -3.70
CA LEU A 17 -5.04 -9.79 -2.31
C LEU A 17 -5.85 -8.86 -1.41
N ASP A 18 -6.40 -9.41 -0.33
CA ASP A 18 -6.99 -8.62 0.75
C ASP A 18 -5.86 -7.85 1.47
N ASN A 19 -5.56 -6.66 0.94
CA ASN A 19 -4.48 -5.81 1.40
C ASN A 19 -4.68 -5.33 2.83
N ASP A 20 -5.93 -5.12 3.26
CA ASP A 20 -6.25 -4.74 4.63
C ASP A 20 -5.85 -5.87 5.59
N ARG A 21 -6.20 -7.11 5.25
CA ARG A 21 -5.81 -8.28 6.03
C ARG A 21 -4.30 -8.48 6.06
N VAL A 22 -3.62 -8.33 4.92
CA VAL A 22 -2.15 -8.48 4.85
C VAL A 22 -1.44 -7.40 5.65
N THR A 23 -1.91 -6.15 5.58
CA THR A 23 -1.38 -5.04 6.37
C THR A 23 -1.56 -5.29 7.87
N ALA A 24 -2.75 -5.77 8.27
CA ALA A 24 -3.02 -6.10 9.67
C ALA A 24 -2.13 -7.25 10.19
N ASP A 25 -1.91 -8.28 9.37
CA ASP A 25 -1.06 -9.41 9.72
C ASP A 25 0.41 -8.98 9.80
N LEU A 26 0.87 -8.15 8.86
CA LEU A 26 2.22 -7.59 8.85
C LEU A 26 2.48 -6.70 10.07
N LYS A 27 1.51 -5.86 10.46
CA LYS A 27 1.59 -5.06 11.70
C LYS A 27 1.84 -5.93 12.92
N ARG A 28 1.03 -6.97 13.11
CA ARG A 28 1.18 -7.88 14.25
C ARG A 28 2.48 -8.67 14.21
N HIS A 29 2.95 -9.04 13.02
CA HIS A 29 4.24 -9.72 12.87
C HIS A 29 5.39 -8.81 13.28
N LEU A 30 5.44 -7.57 12.77
CA LEU A 30 6.48 -6.60 13.12
C LEU A 30 6.49 -6.27 14.61
N GLU A 31 5.31 -6.07 15.22
CA GLU A 31 5.22 -5.84 16.66
C GLU A 31 5.82 -7.00 17.49
N ARG A 32 5.68 -8.25 17.03
CA ARG A 32 6.24 -9.43 17.71
C ARG A 32 7.76 -9.55 17.51
N GLU A 33 8.24 -9.32 16.29
CA GLU A 33 9.64 -9.58 15.95
C GLU A 33 10.57 -8.44 16.37
N VAL A 34 10.13 -7.19 16.21
CA VAL A 34 10.98 -6.01 16.45
C VAL A 34 10.47 -5.12 17.59
N GLY A 35 9.34 -5.47 18.20
CA GLY A 35 8.71 -4.69 19.26
C GLY A 35 7.89 -3.52 18.72
N PRO A 36 7.00 -2.96 19.56
CA PRO A 36 6.01 -1.96 19.14
C PRO A 36 6.65 -0.64 18.68
N GLU A 37 7.70 -0.16 19.36
CA GLU A 37 8.36 1.11 19.02
C GLU A 37 9.01 1.07 17.63
N ARG A 38 9.74 0.00 17.32
CA ARG A 38 10.39 -0.17 16.01
C ARG A 38 9.37 -0.45 14.90
N ALA A 39 8.32 -1.20 15.21
CA ALA A 39 7.21 -1.41 14.27
C ALA A 39 6.53 -0.06 13.93
N GLN A 40 6.30 0.81 14.91
CA GLN A 40 5.76 2.14 14.68
C GLN A 40 6.68 2.99 13.79
N HIS A 41 7.99 2.97 14.04
CA HIS A 41 8.96 3.67 13.17
C HIS A 41 8.95 3.15 11.73
N TYR A 42 8.83 1.83 11.54
CA TYR A 42 8.68 1.25 10.21
C TYR A 42 7.46 1.81 9.48
N TRP A 43 6.29 1.84 10.13
CA TRP A 43 5.06 2.34 9.52
C TRP A 43 5.11 3.85 9.23
N ALA A 44 5.77 4.63 10.09
CA ALA A 44 5.98 6.05 9.84
C ALA A 44 6.80 6.28 8.57
N LEU A 45 7.90 5.53 8.39
CA LEU A 45 8.73 5.60 7.18
C LEU A 45 7.98 5.10 5.94
N PHE A 46 7.21 4.03 6.07
CA PHE A 46 6.38 3.50 4.99
C PHE A 46 5.37 4.55 4.49
N GLU A 47 4.66 5.21 5.41
CA GLU A 47 3.68 6.25 5.07
C GLU A 47 4.34 7.48 4.45
N GLN A 48 5.52 7.85 4.93
CA GLN A 48 6.32 8.91 4.34
C GLN A 48 6.67 8.57 2.88
N LEU A 49 7.22 7.38 2.62
CA LEU A 49 7.55 6.96 1.25
C LEU A 49 6.32 6.90 0.34
N ARG A 50 5.19 6.40 0.86
CA ARG A 50 3.93 6.37 0.11
C ARG A 50 3.49 7.78 -0.30
N THR A 51 3.58 8.72 0.62
CA THR A 51 3.27 10.14 0.35
C THR A 51 4.20 10.75 -0.69
N GLU A 52 5.49 10.39 -0.68
CA GLU A 52 6.49 10.91 -1.62
C GLU A 52 6.35 10.34 -3.05
N LEU A 53 5.93 9.07 -3.18
CA LEU A 53 5.96 8.35 -4.45
C LEU A 53 4.60 8.25 -5.15
N GLY A 54 3.49 8.38 -4.41
CA GLY A 54 2.13 8.20 -4.91
C GLY A 54 1.62 6.78 -4.76
#